data_AF-A0A1B4FN25-F1
#
_entry.id   AF-A0A1B4FN25-F1
#
_cell.length_a   1.000
_cell.length_b   1.000
_cell.length_c   1.000
_cell.angle_alpha   90.00
_cell.angle_beta   90.00
_cell.angle_gamma   90.00
#
_symmetry.space_group_name_H-M   'P 1'
#
loop_
_entity.id
_entity.type
_entity.pdbx_description
1 polymer ?
#
loop_
_entity_poly.entity_id
_entity_poly.type
_entity_poly.pdbx_seq_one_letter_code
_entity_poly.pdbx_strand_id
1 'polypeptide(L)' 'MGDTTNVVVGHPIMQHMHRLGDEKRSVVILRPADYDEWLHTKKIEAAQAMLQLYAADAMVADSAPM' A
#
# COMPACT_ATOMS: atom_id res chain seq x y z
N MET A 1 10.09 -2.25 -19.45
CA MET A 1 8.68 -2.05 -19.80
C MET A 1 7.89 -3.16 -19.12
N GLY A 2 7.28 -3.01 -17.95
CA GLY A 2 7.32 -1.94 -16.96
C GLY A 2 7.69 -2.54 -15.61
N ASP A 3 8.54 -1.83 -14.87
CA ASP A 3 8.89 -2.17 -13.50
C ASP A 3 8.11 -1.21 -12.59
N THR A 4 6.83 -1.51 -12.39
CA THR A 4 6.01 -0.92 -11.32
C THR A 4 6.18 -1.78 -10.07
N THR A 5 7.43 -1.95 -9.62
CA THR A 5 7.67 -2.49 -8.29
C THR A 5 6.97 -1.55 -7.32
N ASN A 6 6.10 -2.13 -6.51
CA ASN A 6 5.40 -1.52 -5.40
C ASN A 6 6.43 -1.16 -4.30
N VAL A 7 7.34 -0.22 -4.60
CA VAL A 7 8.46 0.12 -3.72
C VAL A 7 7.97 1.10 -2.66
N VAL A 8 8.02 0.69 -1.40
CA VAL A 8 7.81 1.59 -0.25
C VAL A 8 8.88 2.69 -0.20
N VAL A 9 10.07 2.39 -0.76
CA VAL A 9 11.17 3.35 -0.92
C VAL A 9 10.79 4.38 -2.00
N GLY A 10 10.63 5.64 -1.59
CA GLY A 10 10.18 6.74 -2.46
C GLY A 10 8.71 7.13 -2.28
N HIS A 11 7.93 6.36 -1.52
CA HIS A 11 6.58 6.78 -1.14
C HIS A 11 6.66 7.97 -0.15
N PRO A 12 6.07 9.14 -0.46
CA PRO A 12 6.31 10.39 0.29
C PRO A 12 6.11 10.30 1.81
N ILE A 13 5.13 9.53 2.27
CA ILE A 13 4.87 9.31 3.71
C ILE A 13 5.69 8.14 4.28
N MET A 14 5.55 6.95 3.69
CA MET A 14 6.14 5.72 4.23
C MET A 14 7.66 5.71 4.29
N GLN A 15 8.36 6.52 3.47
CA GLN A 15 9.82 6.66 3.55
C GLN A 15 10.30 7.17 4.93
N HIS A 16 9.45 7.87 5.67
CA HIS A 16 9.72 8.38 7.01
C HIS A 16 9.37 7.38 8.13
N MET A 17 8.71 6.27 7.79
CA MET A 17 8.24 5.24 8.74
C MET A 17 9.24 4.08 8.80
N HIS A 18 9.37 3.43 9.96
CA HIS A 18 10.39 2.41 10.27
C HIS A 18 11.83 2.96 10.31
N ARG A 19 12.74 2.24 10.97
CA ARG A 19 14.16 2.63 11.04
C ARG A 19 14.81 2.57 9.64
N LEU A 20 15.87 3.34 9.43
CA LEU A 20 16.69 3.25 8.21
C LEU A 20 17.40 1.89 8.19
N GLY A 21 17.43 1.24 7.02
CA GLY A 21 18.03 -0.09 6.84
C GLY A 21 17.11 -1.26 7.19
N ASP A 22 16.00 -1.01 7.90
CA ASP A 22 14.97 -2.01 8.13
C ASP A 22 14.10 -2.19 6.87
N GLU A 23 13.64 -3.42 6.66
CA GLU A 23 12.63 -3.73 5.65
C GLU A 23 11.39 -2.85 5.86
N LYS A 24 11.03 -2.09 4.82
CA LYS A 24 9.80 -1.28 4.84
C LYS A 24 8.63 -2.15 4.42
N ARG A 25 7.70 -2.42 5.33
CA ARG A 25 6.43 -3.09 5.03
C ARG A 25 5.27 -2.11 5.19
N SER A 26 4.28 -2.22 4.31
CA SER A 26 3.02 -1.47 4.39
C SER A 26 1.85 -2.43 4.31
N VAL A 27 0.74 -2.07 4.93
CA VAL A 27 -0.55 -2.68 4.61
C VAL A 27 -1.09 -2.10 3.31
N VAL A 28 -1.93 -2.88 2.61
CA VAL A 28 -2.69 -2.42 1.45
C VAL A 28 -4.04 -1.91 1.95
N ILE A 29 -4.38 -0.68 1.58
CA ILE A 29 -5.68 -0.08 1.87
C ILE A 29 -6.54 -0.23 0.61
N LEU A 30 -7.60 -1.03 0.70
CA LEU A 30 -8.52 -1.24 -0.41
C LEU A 30 -9.45 -0.04 -0.59
N ARG A 31 -9.74 0.32 -1.84
CA ARG A 31 -10.76 1.32 -2.16
C ARG A 31 -12.14 0.69 -1.96
N PRO A 32 -13.17 1.45 -1.52
CA PRO A 32 -14.51 0.91 -1.32
C PRO A 32 -15.10 0.18 -2.54
N ALA A 33 -14.80 0.66 -3.75
CA ALA A 33 -15.24 0.03 -4.99
C ALA A 33 -14.66 -1.38 -5.22
N ASP A 34 -13.53 -1.70 -4.59
CA ASP A 34 -12.83 -2.97 -4.76
C ASP A 34 -13.23 -4.02 -3.69
N TYR A 35 -14.07 -3.65 -2.72
CA TYR A 35 -14.42 -4.54 -1.59
C TYR A 35 -15.12 -5.82 -2.02
N ASP A 36 -16.11 -5.71 -2.92
CA ASP A 36 -16.89 -6.87 -3.35
C ASP A 36 -16.02 -7.87 -4.12
N GLU A 37 -15.21 -7.38 -5.07
CA GLU A 37 -14.28 -8.24 -5.81
C GLU A 37 -13.22 -8.83 -4.87
N TRP A 38 -12.66 -8.07 -3.92
CA TRP A 38 -11.69 -8.60 -2.95
C TRP A 38 -12.26 -9.77 -2.13
N LEU A 39 -13.49 -9.64 -1.65
CA LEU A 39 -14.11 -10.65 -0.79
C LEU A 39 -14.53 -11.92 -1.53
N HIS A 40 -14.78 -11.84 -2.84
CA HIS A 40 -15.38 -12.95 -3.60
C HIS A 40 -14.49 -13.52 -4.70
N THR A 41 -13.43 -12.83 -5.10
CA THR A 41 -12.61 -13.27 -6.23
C THR A 41 -11.89 -14.57 -5.92
N LYS A 42 -11.99 -15.52 -6.85
CA LYS A 42 -11.19 -16.76 -6.84
C LYS A 42 -9.99 -16.67 -7.78
N LYS A 43 -9.84 -15.54 -8.47
CA LYS A 43 -8.75 -15.30 -9.42
C LYS A 43 -7.59 -14.65 -8.69
N ILE A 44 -6.48 -15.37 -8.59
CA ILE A 44 -5.27 -14.88 -7.91
C ILE A 44 -4.77 -13.59 -8.55
N GLU A 45 -4.85 -13.48 -9.87
CA GLU A 45 -4.41 -12.30 -10.63
C GLU A 45 -5.20 -11.04 -10.24
N ALA A 46 -6.51 -11.17 -10.01
CA ALA A 46 -7.36 -10.06 -9.59
C ALA A 46 -6.97 -9.58 -8.18
N ALA A 47 -6.77 -10.52 -7.24
CA ALA A 47 -6.29 -10.20 -5.91
C ALA A 47 -4.91 -9.52 -5.94
N GLN A 48 -3.96 -10.04 -6.74
CA GLN A 48 -2.62 -9.46 -6.89
C GLN A 48 -2.65 -8.04 -7.46
N ALA A 49 -3.54 -7.78 -8.42
CA ALA A 49 -3.70 -6.43 -8.99
C ALA A 49 -4.15 -5.40 -7.95
N MET A 50 -4.86 -5.82 -6.89
CA MET A 50 -5.29 -4.95 -5.79
C MET A 50 -4.20 -4.68 -4.76
N LEU A 51 -3.11 -5.45 -4.74
CA LEU A 51 -2.01 -5.32 -3.77
C LEU A 51 -1.06 -4.17 -4.14
N GLN A 52 -1.60 -2.96 -4.19
CA GLN A 52 -0.87 -1.72 -4.50
C GLN A 52 -0.74 -0.86 -3.25
N LEU A 53 0.35 -0.08 -3.16
CA LEU A 53 0.46 0.96 -2.13
C LEU A 53 -0.67 1.97 -2.31
N TYR A 54 -1.24 2.40 -1.19
CA TYR A 54 -2.25 3.44 -1.19
C TYR A 54 -1.63 4.79 -1.53
N ALA A 55 -2.35 5.64 -2.25
CA ALA A 55 -1.80 6.89 -2.73
C ALA A 55 -1.51 7.86 -1.57
N ALA A 56 -0.31 8.44 -1.55
CA ALA A 56 0.16 9.29 -0.46
C ALA A 56 -0.68 10.56 -0.27
N ASP A 57 -1.21 11.11 -1.36
CA ASP A 57 -2.08 12.29 -1.37
C ASP A 57 -3.46 12.03 -0.74
N ALA A 58 -3.87 10.77 -0.65
CA ALA A 58 -5.08 10.33 0.04
C ALA A 58 -4.83 9.93 1.50
N MET A 59 -3.63 10.20 2.04
CA MET A 59 -3.24 9.87 3.41
C MET A 59 -2.90 11.14 4.20
N VAL A 60 -3.20 11.11 5.51
CA VAL A 60 -2.74 12.11 6.48
C VAL A 60 -2.01 11.36 7.58
N ALA A 61 -0.81 11.83 7.95
CA ALA A 61 -0.01 11.28 9.02
C ALA A 61 0.26 12.38 10.06
N ASP A 62 0.10 12.04 11.34
CA ASP A 62 0.39 12.92 12.47
C ASP A 62 1.08 12.09 13.57
N SER A 63 1.83 12.74 14.45
CA SER A 63 2.42 12.08 15.61
C SER A 63 1.31 11.70 16.59
N ALA A 64 1.10 10.41 16.81
CA ALA A 64 0.20 9.95 17.86
C ALA A 64 0.84 10.20 19.24
N PRO A 65 0.11 10.82 20.20
CA PRO A 65 0.52 10.80 21.58
C PRO A 65 0.47 9.35 22.10
N MET A 66 1.48 8.97 22.89
CA MET A 66 1.59 7.65 23.52
C MET A 66 0.85 7.61 24.86
#